data_AF-A0A0B2PLX9-F1
#
_entry.id   AF-A0A0B2PLX9-F1
#
_cell.length_a   1.000
_cell.length_b   1.000
_cell.length_c   1.000
_cell.angle_alpha   90.00
_cell.angle_beta   90.00
_cell.angle_gamma   90.00
#
_symmetry.space_group_name_H-M   'P 1'
#
loop_
_entity.id
_entity.type
_entity.pdbx_description
1 polymer ?
#
loop_
_entity_poly.entity_id
_entity_poly.type
_entity_poly.pdbx_seq_one_letter_code
_entity_poly.pdbx_strand_id
1 'polypeptide(L)'
;MMLAMVKGPTTYEQICTINGQLYSTFREVCFAMGFLVDDKEYIEALREAYHWGSSQFLRKLFATMLISNSIERPNHVWSETWE
;
A
#
# COMPACT_ATOMS: atom_id res chain seq x y z
N MET A 1 17.17 -5.90 29.10
CA MET A 1 16.17 -5.84 28.02
C MET A 1 14.80 -5.99 28.67
N MET A 2 14.01 -4.92 28.70
CA MET A 2 12.73 -4.87 29.42
C MET A 2 11.61 -4.92 28.37
N LEU A 3 10.98 -6.09 28.19
CA LEU A 3 9.76 -6.20 27.40
C LEU A 3 8.62 -5.67 28.27
N ALA A 4 8.28 -4.38 28.14
CA ALA A 4 7.04 -3.88 28.69
C ALA A 4 5.89 -4.58 27.96
N MET A 5 5.19 -5.50 28.62
CA MET A 5 3.90 -5.99 28.14
C MET A 5 2.91 -4.83 28.22
N VAL A 6 2.81 -4.07 27.14
CA VAL A 6 1.76 -3.07 26.97
C VAL A 6 0.44 -3.82 26.85
N LYS A 7 -0.59 -3.41 27.61
CA LYS A 7 -1.95 -3.95 27.39
C LYS A 7 -2.35 -3.65 25.95
N GLY A 8 -2.67 -4.70 25.20
CA GLY A 8 -3.19 -4.57 23.84
C GLY A 8 -4.52 -3.82 23.81
N PRO A 9 -4.90 -3.28 22.65
CA PRO A 9 -6.18 -2.61 22.46
C PRO A 9 -7.34 -3.58 22.73
N THR A 10 -8.40 -3.07 23.36
CA THR A 10 -9.60 -3.85 23.75
C THR A 10 -10.83 -3.55 22.91
N THR A 11 -10.78 -2.52 22.08
CA THR A 11 -11.87 -2.15 21.16
C THR A 11 -11.34 -1.97 19.74
N TYR A 12 -12.23 -2.06 18.75
CA TYR A 12 -11.87 -1.81 17.35
C TYR A 12 -11.30 -0.41 17.14
N GLU A 13 -11.85 0.62 17.79
CA GLU A 13 -11.34 1.99 17.72
C GLU A 13 -9.93 2.11 18.31
N GLN A 14 -9.64 1.41 19.41
CA GLN A 14 -8.29 1.37 19.99
C GLN A 14 -7.31 0.65 19.06
N ILE A 15 -7.75 -0.43 18.40
CA ILE A 15 -6.96 -1.09 17.34
C ILE A 15 -6.70 -0.09 16.21
N CYS A 16 -7.69 0.72 15.86
CA CYS A 16 -7.59 1.66 14.75
C CYS A 16 -6.93 3.00 15.08
N THR A 17 -6.42 3.18 16.30
CA THR A 17 -5.78 4.42 16.71
C THR A 17 -4.26 4.23 16.80
N ILE A 18 -3.50 4.90 15.93
CA ILE A 18 -2.03 4.88 15.95
C ILE A 18 -1.53 6.28 16.27
N ASN A 19 -0.70 6.41 17.32
CA ASN A 19 -0.16 7.69 17.79
C ASN A 19 -1.22 8.79 17.98
N GLY A 20 -2.43 8.42 18.41
CA GLY A 20 -3.55 9.34 18.64
C GLY A 20 -4.38 9.68 17.40
N GLN A 21 -4.03 9.15 16.22
CA GLN A 21 -4.81 9.30 15.00
C GLN A 21 -5.68 8.05 14.76
N LEU A 22 -6.99 8.27 14.63
CA LEU A 22 -7.95 7.22 14.28
C LEU A 22 -7.98 7.02 12.77
N TYR A 23 -7.83 5.77 12.34
CA TYR A 23 -7.92 5.35 10.95
C TYR A 23 -9.27 4.70 10.66
N SER A 24 -9.72 4.81 9.41
CA SER A 24 -11.07 4.40 9.01
C SER A 24 -11.18 2.88 8.83
N THR A 25 -10.08 2.23 8.48
CA THR A 25 -10.02 0.78 8.27
C THR A 25 -8.83 0.15 8.96
N PHE A 26 -8.98 -1.09 9.41
CA PHE A 26 -7.87 -1.90 9.93
C PHE A 26 -6.67 -1.97 8.96
N ARG A 27 -6.91 -1.84 7.66
CA ARG A 27 -5.86 -1.85 6.66
C ARG A 27 -4.98 -0.60 6.72
N GLU A 28 -5.57 0.57 6.83
CA GLU A 28 -4.83 1.82 6.98
C GLU A 28 -3.98 1.82 8.26
N VAL A 29 -4.47 1.16 9.29
CA VAL A 29 -3.74 0.93 10.55
C VAL A 29 -2.51 0.07 10.30
N CYS A 30 -2.65 -1.07 9.61
CA CYS A 30 -1.52 -1.92 9.26
C CYS A 30 -0.49 -1.18 8.38
N PHE A 31 -0.96 -0.31 7.48
CA PHE A 31 -0.08 0.55 6.68
C PHE A 31 0.67 1.55 7.57
N ALA A 32 -0.03 2.26 8.47
CA ALA A 32 0.58 3.21 9.40
C ALA A 32 1.55 2.54 10.40
N MET A 33 1.31 1.29 10.77
CA MET A 33 2.23 0.48 11.58
C MET A 33 3.45 -0.03 10.79
N GLY A 34 3.47 0.13 9.46
CA GLY A 34 4.54 -0.39 8.60
C GLY A 34 4.49 -1.90 8.38
N PHE A 35 3.34 -2.54 8.64
CA PHE A 35 3.13 -3.97 8.33
C PHE A 35 2.87 -4.20 6.85
N LEU A 36 2.38 -3.19 6.15
CA LEU A 36 2.17 -3.22 4.72
C LEU A 36 3.26 -2.41 4.03
N VAL A 37 3.86 -3.00 3.00
CA VAL A 37 4.85 -2.32 2.15
C VAL A 37 4.08 -1.45 1.15
N ASP A 38 4.52 -0.20 0.97
CA ASP A 38 3.90 0.71 0.01
C ASP A 38 4.07 0.22 -1.44
N ASP A 39 3.10 0.55 -2.30
CA ASP A 39 3.07 0.18 -3.72
C ASP A 39 4.06 0.97 -4.59
N LYS A 40 5.00 1.67 -3.95
CA LYS A 40 5.95 2.56 -4.62
C LYS A 40 6.77 1.83 -5.68
N GLU A 41 7.16 0.59 -5.42
CA GLU A 41 7.89 -0.24 -6.39
C GLU A 41 7.11 -0.41 -7.70
N TYR A 42 5.78 -0.58 -7.63
CA TYR A 42 4.94 -0.72 -8.82
C TYR A 42 4.82 0.59 -9.59
N ILE A 43 4.74 1.73 -8.89
CA ILE A 43 4.73 3.07 -9.50
C ILE A 43 6.03 3.30 -10.26
N GLU A 44 7.17 3.08 -9.60
CA GLU A 44 8.49 3.27 -10.22
C GLU A 44 8.71 2.31 -11.41
N ALA A 45 8.30 1.04 -11.28
CA ALA A 45 8.40 0.08 -12.38
C ALA A 45 7.55 0.48 -13.59
N LEU A 46 6.35 1.02 -13.39
CA LEU A 46 5.50 1.52 -14.48
C LEU A 46 6.08 2.79 -15.12
N ARG A 47 6.64 3.71 -14.33
CA ARG A 47 7.34 4.90 -14.82
C ARG A 47 8.57 4.56 -15.64
N GLU A 48 9.37 3.59 -15.18
CA GLU A 48 10.51 3.09 -15.95
C GLU A 48 10.04 2.45 -17.26
N ALA A 49 9.04 1.56 -17.19
CA ALA A 49 8.45 0.93 -18.36
C ALA A 49 7.85 1.93 -19.35
N TYR A 50 7.38 3.09 -18.88
CA TYR A 50 6.84 4.12 -19.76
C TYR A 50 7.87 4.68 -20.73
N HIS A 51 9.14 4.75 -20.33
CA HIS A 51 10.21 5.30 -21.18
C HIS A 51 10.61 4.40 -22.36
N TRP A 52 10.39 3.09 -22.26
CA TRP A 52 10.83 2.12 -23.29
C TRP A 52 9.71 1.21 -23.82
N GLY A 53 8.61 1.09 -23.11
CA GLY A 53 7.49 0.20 -23.41
C GLY A 53 6.45 0.84 -24.33
N SER A 54 5.78 0.01 -25.13
CA SER A 54 4.61 0.45 -25.90
C SER A 54 3.37 0.63 -25.01
N SER A 55 2.38 1.40 -25.47
CA SER A 55 1.11 1.55 -24.73
C SER A 55 0.39 0.21 -24.52
N GLN A 56 0.53 -0.75 -25.43
CA GLN A 56 -0.04 -2.08 -25.27
C GLN A 56 0.72 -2.89 -24.21
N PHE A 57 2.04 -2.73 -24.14
CA PHE A 57 2.86 -3.35 -23.10
C PHE A 57 2.48 -2.83 -21.71
N LEU A 58 2.38 -1.50 -21.53
CA LEU A 58 2.01 -0.89 -20.26
C LEU A 58 0.65 -1.35 -19.74
N ARG A 59 -0.37 -1.43 -20.61
CA ARG A 59 -1.70 -1.95 -20.23
C ARG A 59 -1.64 -3.41 -19.77
N LYS A 60 -0.85 -4.24 -20.45
CA LYS A 60 -0.66 -5.64 -20.07
C LYS A 60 0.08 -5.76 -18.75
N LEU A 61 1.15 -4.98 -18.56
CA LEU A 61 1.93 -4.94 -17.33
C LEU A 61 1.05 -4.57 -16.13
N PHE A 62 0.26 -3.50 -16.24
CA PHE A 62 -0.67 -3.10 -15.19
C PHE A 62 -1.73 -4.19 -14.91
N ALA A 63 -2.31 -4.79 -15.95
CA ALA A 63 -3.25 -5.90 -15.77
C ALA A 63 -2.62 -7.10 -15.07
N THR A 64 -1.37 -7.44 -15.39
CA THR A 64 -0.63 -8.53 -14.71
C THR A 64 -0.42 -8.22 -13.23
N MET A 65 -0.05 -6.98 -12.88
CA MET A 65 0.10 -6.57 -11.48
C MET A 65 -1.23 -6.61 -10.70
N LEU A 66 -2.36 -6.29 -11.35
CA LEU A 66 -3.69 -6.43 -10.75
C LEU A 66 -4.04 -7.91 -10.50
N ILE A 67 -3.76 -8.79 -11.48
CA ILE A 67 -4.04 -10.22 -11.39
C ILE A 67 -3.18 -10.90 -10.32
N SER A 68 -1.95 -10.44 -10.10
CA SER A 68 -1.07 -10.99 -9.05
C SER A 68 -1.55 -10.67 -7.63
N ASN A 69 -2.56 -9.80 -7.48
CA ASN A 69 -3.11 -9.34 -6.21
C ASN A 69 -2.01 -8.80 -5.26
N SER A 70 -0.95 -8.25 -5.84
CA SER A 70 0.22 -7.76 -5.11
C SER A 70 0.19 -6.25 -4.91
N ILE A 71 -0.55 -5.52 -5.75
CA ILE A 71 -0.81 -4.10 -5.55
C ILE A 71 -1.85 -3.91 -4.46
N GLU A 72 -1.51 -3.15 -3.44
CA GLU A 72 -2.41 -2.85 -2.35
C GLU A 72 -3.49 -1.83 -2.71
N ARG A 73 -3.10 -0.74 -3.38
CA ARG A 73 -3.92 0.43 -3.71
C ARG A 73 -3.84 0.70 -5.21
N PRO A 74 -4.51 -0.11 -6.05
CA PRO A 74 -4.38 -0.03 -7.51
C PRO A 74 -4.79 1.33 -8.08
N ASN A 75 -5.77 2.00 -7.46
CA ASN A 75 -6.17 3.34 -7.86
C ASN A 75 -5.07 4.39 -7.57
N HIS A 76 -4.37 4.24 -6.44
CA HIS A 76 -3.26 5.11 -6.07
C HIS A 76 -2.06 4.89 -7.00
N VAL A 77 -1.70 3.62 -7.27
CA VAL A 77 -0.66 3.30 -8.26
C VAL A 77 -0.99 3.92 -9.61
N TRP A 78 -2.22 3.78 -10.09
CA TRP A 78 -2.64 4.34 -11.36
C TRP A 78 -2.56 5.87 -11.40
N SER A 79 -3.02 6.58 -10.36
CA SER A 79 -2.96 8.04 -10.34
C SER A 79 -1.53 8.56 -10.28
N GLU A 80 -0.69 7.98 -9.43
CA GLU A 80 0.70 8.43 -9.22
C GLU A 80 1.63 8.07 -10.39
N THR A 81 1.27 7.10 -11.23
CA THR A 81 2.13 6.67 -12.35
C THR A 81 2.24 7.74 -13.45
N TRP A 82 1.17 8.50 -13.70
CA TRP A 82 1.04 9.38 -14.88
C TRP A 82 1.21 10.87 -14.58
N GLU A 83 1.44 11.24 -13.32
CA GLU A 83 2.00 12.55 -12.97
C GLU A 83 3.47 12.63 -13.37
#